data_AF-W6TPF7-F1
#
_entry.id   AF-W6TPF7-F1
#
_cell.length_a   1.000
_cell.length_b   1.000
_cell.length_c   1.000
_cell.angle_alpha   90.00
_cell.angle_beta   90.00
_cell.angle_gamma   90.00
#
_symmetry.space_group_name_H-M   'P 1'
#
loop_
_entity.id
_entity.type
_entity.pdbx_description
1 polymer ?
#
loop_
_entity_poly.entity_id
_entity_poly.type
_entity_poly.pdbx_seq_one_letter_code
_entity_poly.pdbx_strand_id
1 'polypeptide(L)'
;MFVSYAMNVAQMISISVAAYVLGLPLTYENLWYYVIILMVGVLLFSPFNYRYSRIILLYWLSPGLNYDPEKAKNQPQKQDGV
;
A
#
# COMPACT_ATOMS: atom_id res chain seq x y z
N MET A 1 1.22 7.92 0.58
CA MET A 1 1.50 7.47 1.96
C MET A 1 0.29 6.79 2.59
N PHE A 2 -0.87 7.45 2.71
CA PHE A 2 -2.10 6.87 3.33
C PHE A 2 -2.59 5.57 2.67
N VAL A 3 -2.63 5.54 1.34
CA VAL A 3 -3.14 4.37 0.59
C VAL A 3 -2.22 3.16 0.75
N SER A 4 -0.90 3.37 0.70
CA SER A 4 0.08 2.30 0.88
C SER A 4 0.05 1.72 2.30
N TYR A 5 -0.20 2.56 3.31
CA TYR A 5 -0.39 2.13 4.70
C TYR A 5 -1.67 1.29 4.85
N ALA A 6 -2.79 1.78 4.32
CA ALA A 6 -4.07 1.06 4.35
C ALA A 6 -3.96 -0.32 3.66
N MET A 7 -3.27 -0.39 2.53
CA MET A 7 -3.01 -1.65 1.82
C MET A 7 -2.16 -2.62 2.65
N ASN A 8 -1.12 -2.13 3.31
CA ASN A 8 -0.27 -2.97 4.16
C ASN A 8 -1.06 -3.54 5.35
N VAL A 9 -1.86 -2.71 6.02
CA VAL A 9 -2.75 -3.14 7.11
C VAL A 9 -3.78 -4.16 6.62
N ALA A 10 -4.46 -3.89 5.51
CA ALA A 10 -5.43 -4.80 4.91
C ALA A 10 -4.80 -6.16 4.58
N GLN A 11 -3.61 -6.17 3.99
CA GLN A 11 -2.89 -7.39 3.67
C GLN A 11 -2.55 -8.20 4.93
N MET A 12 -2.02 -7.55 5.98
CA MET A 12 -1.69 -8.26 7.23
C MET A 12 -2.94 -8.89 7.86
N ILE A 13 -4.07 -8.18 7.84
CA ILE A 13 -5.35 -8.71 8.33
C ILE A 13 -5.80 -9.88 7.45
N SER A 14 -5.81 -9.72 6.13
CA SER A 14 -6.24 -10.78 5.20
C SER A 14 -5.43 -12.06 5.34
N ILE A 15 -4.10 -11.96 5.47
CA ILE A 15 -3.22 -13.13 5.66
C ILE A 15 -3.47 -13.78 7.01
N SER A 16 -3.63 -12.99 8.07
CA SER A 16 -3.88 -13.51 9.42
C SER A 16 -5.23 -14.23 9.48
N VAL A 17 -6.27 -13.64 8.89
CA VAL A 17 -7.60 -14.27 8.80
C VAL A 17 -7.54 -15.53 7.93
N ALA A 18 -6.83 -15.49 6.80
CA ALA A 18 -6.68 -16.66 5.94
C ALA A 18 -5.99 -17.82 6.67
N ALA A 19 -4.91 -17.55 7.42
CA ALA A 19 -4.22 -18.56 8.21
C ALA A 19 -5.16 -19.20 9.26
N TYR A 20 -5.97 -18.39 9.93
CA TYR A 20 -6.95 -18.88 10.91
C TYR A 20 -8.03 -19.75 10.26
N VAL A 21 -8.60 -19.30 9.14
CA VAL A 21 -9.65 -20.02 8.39
C VAL A 21 -9.12 -21.34 7.80
N LEU A 22 -7.85 -21.38 7.40
CA LEU A 22 -7.19 -22.58 6.89
C LEU A 22 -6.86 -23.62 7.98
N GLY A 23 -7.26 -23.35 9.24
CA GLY A 23 -7.17 -24.31 10.33
C GLY A 23 -5.95 -24.14 11.23
N LEU A 24 -5.30 -22.98 11.21
CA LEU A 24 -4.23 -22.65 12.16
C LEU A 24 -4.81 -21.92 13.38
N PRO A 25 -5.15 -22.60 14.49
CA PRO A 25 -5.78 -21.96 15.62
C PRO A 25 -4.83 -20.93 16.25
N LEU A 26 -5.41 -19.81 16.68
CA LEU A 26 -4.66 -18.70 17.27
C LEU A 26 -4.29 -19.02 18.73
N THR A 27 -3.32 -19.92 18.90
CA THR A 27 -2.72 -20.28 20.20
C THR A 27 -1.33 -19.65 20.32
N TYR A 28 -0.82 -19.54 21.54
CA TYR A 28 0.52 -18.98 21.80
C TYR A 28 1.62 -19.77 21.08
N GLU A 29 1.50 -21.09 21.02
CA GLU A 29 2.44 -21.98 20.33
C GLU A 29 2.47 -21.70 18.82
N ASN A 30 1.30 -21.39 18.25
CA ASN A 30 1.16 -21.16 16.82
C ASN A 30 1.54 -19.75 16.37
N LEU A 31 1.77 -18.83 17.31
CA LEU A 31 2.09 -17.42 17.01
C LEU A 31 3.31 -17.30 16.08
N TRP A 32 4.30 -18.19 16.24
CA TRP A 32 5.48 -18.24 15.38
C TRP A 32 5.17 -18.62 13.93
N TYR A 33 4.19 -19.49 13.69
CA TYR A 33 3.74 -19.80 12.34
C TYR A 33 3.07 -18.58 11.69
N TYR A 34 2.29 -17.80 12.43
CA TYR A 34 1.72 -16.55 11.94
C TYR A 34 2.81 -15.54 11.55
N VAL A 35 3.88 -15.42 12.35
CA VAL A 35 5.02 -14.54 12.02
C VAL A 35 5.69 -14.97 10.72
N ILE A 36 5.98 -16.28 10.54
CA ILE A 36 6.60 -16.80 9.33
C ILE A 36 5.69 -16.61 8.12
N ILE A 37 4.39 -16.92 8.25
CA ILE A 37 3.40 -16.77 7.17
C ILE A 37 3.27 -15.30 6.77
N LEU A 38 3.22 -14.37 7.73
CA LEU A 38 3.19 -12.94 7.44
C LEU A 38 4.48 -12.49 6.75
N MET A 39 5.65 -12.97 7.17
CA MET A 39 6.93 -12.61 6.55
C MET A 39 6.99 -13.09 5.09
N VAL A 40 6.62 -14.35 4.84
CA VAL A 40 6.55 -14.92 3.47
C VAL A 40 5.48 -14.21 2.64
N GLY A 41 4.31 -13.96 3.22
CA GLY A 41 3.21 -13.28 2.56
C GLY A 41 3.56 -11.84 2.19
N VAL A 42 4.26 -11.09 3.06
CA VAL A 42 4.73 -9.73 2.75
C VAL A 42 5.74 -9.74 1.60
N LEU A 43 6.65 -10.72 1.55
CA LEU A 43 7.61 -10.85 0.45
C LEU A 43 6.93 -11.22 -0.87
N LEU A 44 5.98 -12.16 -0.87
CA LEU A 44 5.24 -12.58 -2.06
C LEU A 44 4.33 -11.48 -2.61
N PHE A 45 3.65 -10.74 -1.72
CA PHE A 45 2.73 -9.66 -2.09
C PHE A 45 3.42 -8.28 -2.15
N SER A 46 4.73 -8.20 -1.92
CA SER A 46 5.54 -7.00 -2.13
C SER A 46 5.26 -6.33 -3.50
N PRO A 47 5.36 -7.04 -4.66
CA PRO A 47 5.05 -6.43 -5.96
C PRO A 47 3.58 -6.02 -6.10
N PHE A 48 2.66 -6.70 -5.40
CA PHE A 48 1.24 -6.41 -5.43
C PHE A 48 0.94 -5.09 -4.69
N ASN A 49 1.51 -4.88 -3.50
CA ASN A 49 1.33 -3.66 -2.74
C ASN A 49 1.75 -2.40 -3.52
N TYR A 50 2.88 -2.45 -4.24
CA TYR A 50 3.34 -1.32 -5.04
C TYR A 50 2.45 -1.06 -6.26
N ARG A 51 1.89 -2.11 -6.88
CA ARG A 51 1.04 -1.97 -8.07
C ARG A 51 -0.36 -1.46 -7.73
N TYR A 52 -1.00 -1.96 -6.67
CA TYR A 52 -2.35 -1.56 -6.28
C TYR A 52 -2.39 -0.21 -5.57
N SER A 53 -1.34 0.16 -4.84
CA SER A 53 -1.22 1.51 -4.27
C SER A 53 -1.26 2.59 -5.35
N ARG A 54 -0.83 2.30 -6.59
CA ARG A 54 -0.88 3.25 -7.72
C ARG A 54 -2.29 3.35 -8.32
N ILE A 55 -3.01 2.22 -8.41
CA ILE A 55 -4.36 2.13 -8.97
C ILE A 55 -5.37 2.79 -8.03
N ILE A 56 -5.34 2.49 -6.74
CA ILE A 56 -6.30 3.05 -5.76
C ILE A 56 -6.15 4.57 -5.65
N LEU A 57 -4.91 5.09 -5.72
CA LEU A 57 -4.66 6.52 -5.60
C LEU A 57 -5.19 7.30 -6.82
N LEU A 58 -5.09 6.73 -8.01
CA LEU A 58 -5.62 7.33 -9.25
C LEU A 58 -7.16 7.18 -9.37
N TYR A 59 -7.71 6.02 -9.02
CA TYR A 59 -9.15 5.75 -9.22
C TYR A 59 -10.06 6.24 -8.08
N TRP A 60 -9.57 6.28 -6.83
CA TRP A 60 -10.43 6.53 -5.67
C TRP A 60 -10.19 7.90 -5.02
N LEU A 61 -8.96 8.41 -4.99
CA LEU A 61 -8.64 9.69 -4.33
C LEU A 61 -8.61 10.89 -5.28
N SER A 62 -8.38 10.67 -6.58
CA SER A 62 -8.36 11.75 -7.57
C SER A 62 -8.89 11.27 -8.94
N PRO A 63 -10.19 10.95 -9.05
CA PRO A 63 -10.79 10.53 -10.33
C PRO A 63 -10.81 11.65 -11.39
N GLY A 64 -10.29 12.84 -11.09
CA GLY A 64 -10.32 14.03 -11.95
C GLY A 64 -9.00 14.81 -12.06
N LEU A 65 -7.87 14.31 -11.57
CA LEU A 65 -6.57 14.95 -11.82
C LEU A 65 -6.09 14.59 -13.24
N ASN A 66 -6.74 15.20 -14.23
CA ASN A 66 -6.14 15.37 -15.54
C ASN A 66 -4.90 16.24 -15.36
N TYR A 67 -3.76 15.77 -15.86
CA TYR A 67 -2.55 16.57 -15.93
C TYR A 67 -2.84 17.79 -16.81
N ASP A 68 -2.83 18.97 -16.21
CA ASP A 68 -3.07 20.24 -16.87
C ASP A 68 -1.70 20.87 -17.24
N PRO A 69 -1.24 20.74 -18.49
CA PRO A 69 0.10 21.17 -18.89
C PRO A 69 0.30 22.70 -18.79
N GLU A 70 -0.79 23.47 -18.73
CA GLU A 70 -0.76 24.93 -18.60
C GLU A 70 -0.19 25.39 -17.25
N LYS A 71 -0.38 24.60 -16.18
CA LYS A 71 0.14 24.92 -14.84
C LYS A 71 1.62 24.62 -14.66
N ALA A 72 2.19 23.74 -15.48
CA ALA A 72 3.62 23.45 -15.47
C ALA A 72 4.46 24.58 -16.11
N LYS A 73 3.86 25.39 -16.98
CA LYS A 73 4.55 26.47 -17.70
C LYS A 73 4.64 27.78 -16.90
N ASN A 74 3.80 27.95 -15.88
CA ASN A 74 3.78 29.14 -15.01
C ASN A 74 4.42 28.86 -13.64
N GLN A 75 5.65 28.33 -13.63
CA GLN A 75 6.53 28.61 -12.50
C GLN A 75 7.02 30.06 -12.67
N PRO A 76 6.66 31.00 -11.78
CA PRO A 76 7.34 32.28 -11.78
C PRO A 76 8.81 31.99 -11.46
N GLN A 77 9.69 32.34 -12.41
CA GLN A 77 11.13 32.39 -12.19
C GLN A 77 11.36 33.16 -10.89
N LYS A 78 11.75 32.46 -9.82
CA LYS A 78 12.24 33.11 -8.62
C LYS A 78 13.52 33.81 -9.02
N GLN A 79 13.41 35.13 -9.15
CA GLN A 79 14.49 36.08 -9.33
C GLN A 79 15.64 35.73 -8.38
N ASP A 80 16.80 35.44 -8.96
CA ASP A 80 18.07 35.39 -8.25
C ASP A 80 18.32 36.78 -7.65
N GLY A 81 18.57 36.78 -6.34
CA GLY A 81 18.85 37.99 -5.56
C GLY A 81 20.15 38.65 -6.00
N VAL A 82 20.07 40.00 -6.02
CA VAL A 82 21.13 41.03 -6.05
C VAL A 82 22.53 40.56 -5.68
#